data_AF-A0A7C7KVU7-F1
#
_entry.id   AF-A0A7C7KVU7-F1
#
_cell.length_a   1.000
_cell.length_b   1.000
_cell.length_c   1.000
_cell.angle_alpha   90.00
_cell.angle_beta   90.00
_cell.angle_gamma   90.00
#
_symmetry.space_group_name_H-M   'P 1'
#
loop_
_entity.id
_entity.type
_entity.pdbx_description
1 polymer ?
#
loop_
_entity_poly.entity_id
_entity_poly.type
_entity_poly.pdbx_seq_one_letter_code
_entity_poly.pdbx_strand_id
1 'polypeptide(L)'
;MIPRPELALRIGNLLSNEVERSGTKVTLLQRRKLVTGLIDWLLQCEALQPEERQEIIGTIPEAQSGAVTPPEGHPKDKATTHTPTIEAARNTVHPLVMERLDVSAASQLPRDDLTRQIGEIVREITIDEKLNLNAPEQQSIVDLMLDDMLGLGPLEPLLADESVTDIMVNGPYQIYVERRGKLELSGVRFQNDEHVLNIARRIVSQIGRRVDETTPLVDARLLDGSRVNIIIPPLAIDGPSISIRKFAKKGITLDVMQRQNNISAAMGTVLKIASRSQLNILISGGTGSGKTTLLNAMSQMIDPGERIVTIEDAAELQLQQPHVVRLETRPPNLEGSGEITMRDLVKNALRMRPDRIILGEVRGSEAVDMLQAMNTGHDGSLGTIHA
;
A
#
# COMPACT_ATOMS: atom_id res chain seq x y z
N MET A 1 -13.47 -32.24 22.04
CA MET A 1 -13.46 -30.77 21.92
C MET A 1 -14.11 -30.44 20.59
N ILE A 2 -15.24 -29.73 20.58
CA ILE A 2 -15.92 -29.35 19.34
C ILE A 2 -15.01 -28.39 18.56
N PRO A 3 -14.77 -28.58 17.24
CA PRO A 3 -13.93 -27.68 16.47
C PRO A 3 -14.45 -26.24 16.49
N ARG A 4 -13.53 -25.27 16.62
CA ARG A 4 -13.84 -23.83 16.69
C ARG A 4 -14.80 -23.34 15.57
N PRO A 5 -14.70 -23.80 14.31
CA PRO A 5 -15.65 -23.44 13.25
C PRO A 5 -17.07 -23.97 13.49
N GLU A 6 -17.21 -25.19 14.01
CA GLU A 6 -18.52 -25.79 14.33
C GLU A 6 -19.17 -25.07 15.51
N LEU A 7 -18.37 -24.67 16.50
CA LEU A 7 -18.81 -23.93 17.67
C LEU A 7 -19.27 -22.51 17.30
N ALA A 8 -18.57 -21.85 16.38
CA ALA A 8 -18.97 -20.56 15.81
C ALA A 8 -20.32 -20.63 15.07
N LEU A 9 -20.57 -21.70 14.32
CA LEU A 9 -21.82 -21.91 13.59
C LEU A 9 -23.00 -22.09 14.56
N ARG A 10 -22.84 -22.90 15.61
CA ARG A 10 -23.88 -23.14 16.62
C ARG A 10 -24.20 -21.88 17.42
N ILE A 11 -23.18 -21.14 17.86
CA ILE A 11 -23.37 -19.87 18.57
C ILE A 11 -24.01 -18.82 17.65
N GLY A 12 -23.59 -18.74 16.39
CA GLY A 12 -24.18 -17.84 15.40
C GLY A 12 -25.67 -18.10 15.17
N ASN A 13 -26.09 -19.37 15.11
CA ASN A 13 -27.49 -19.75 14.95
C ASN A 13 -28.33 -19.42 16.19
N LEU A 14 -27.83 -19.68 17.40
CA LEU A 14 -28.51 -19.31 18.65
C LEU A 14 -28.65 -17.80 18.79
N LEU A 15 -27.61 -17.05 18.45
CA LEU A 15 -27.61 -15.58 18.51
C LEU A 15 -28.61 -15.00 17.49
N SER A 16 -28.74 -15.61 16.32
CA SER A 16 -29.71 -15.19 15.30
C SER A 16 -31.14 -15.43 15.76
N ASN A 17 -31.43 -16.60 16.35
CA ASN A 17 -32.75 -16.92 16.90
C ASN A 17 -33.15 -15.96 18.03
N GLU A 18 -32.22 -15.58 18.90
CA GLU A 18 -32.51 -14.67 20.02
C GLU A 18 -32.64 -13.20 19.56
N VAL A 19 -31.88 -12.78 18.54
CA VAL A 19 -32.03 -11.47 17.91
C VAL A 19 -33.39 -11.34 17.22
N GLU A 20 -33.87 -12.39 16.56
CA GLU A 20 -35.22 -12.45 15.99
C GLU A 20 -36.30 -12.45 17.08
N ARG A 21 -36.11 -13.18 18.17
CA ARG A 21 -37.06 -13.26 19.28
C ARG A 21 -37.18 -11.95 20.08
N SER A 22 -36.08 -11.24 20.27
CA SER A 22 -36.02 -9.99 21.03
C SER A 22 -36.33 -8.73 20.21
N GLY A 23 -36.37 -8.84 18.88
CA GLY A 23 -36.57 -7.69 17.98
C GLY A 23 -35.42 -6.68 17.97
N THR A 24 -34.27 -7.04 18.55
CA THR A 24 -33.12 -6.15 18.72
C THR A 24 -32.39 -5.94 17.39
N LYS A 25 -32.16 -4.69 16.97
CA LYS A 25 -31.38 -4.41 15.75
C LYS A 25 -29.87 -4.53 16.01
N VAL A 26 -29.29 -5.65 15.63
CA VAL A 26 -27.83 -5.91 15.74
C VAL A 26 -27.19 -5.99 14.35
N THR A 27 -26.18 -5.15 14.09
CA THR A 27 -25.40 -5.12 12.84
C THR A 27 -24.53 -6.37 12.69
N LEU A 28 -24.12 -6.70 11.45
CA LEU A 28 -23.26 -7.86 11.18
C LEU A 28 -21.93 -7.83 11.94
N LEU A 29 -21.33 -6.65 12.10
CA LEU A 29 -20.09 -6.48 12.85
C LEU A 29 -20.28 -6.74 14.35
N GLN A 30 -21.40 -6.29 14.93
CA GLN A 30 -21.74 -6.54 16.33
C GLN A 30 -22.01 -8.04 16.58
N ARG A 31 -22.70 -8.72 15.65
CA ARG A 31 -22.91 -10.17 15.73
C ARG A 31 -21.58 -10.93 15.69
N ARG A 32 -20.67 -10.56 14.78
CA ARG A 32 -19.35 -11.19 14.68
C ARG A 32 -18.56 -11.02 15.99
N LYS A 33 -18.57 -9.82 16.58
CA LYS A 33 -17.90 -9.57 17.87
C LYS A 33 -18.52 -10.39 19.01
N LEU A 34 -19.84 -10.51 19.07
CA LEU A 34 -20.55 -11.32 20.08
C LEU A 34 -20.21 -12.80 19.94
N VAL A 35 -20.21 -13.34 18.72
CA VAL A 35 -19.84 -14.74 18.45
C VAL A 35 -18.40 -15.01 18.87
N THR A 36 -17.45 -14.13 18.51
CA THR A 36 -16.04 -14.27 18.93
C THR A 36 -15.91 -14.20 20.45
N GLY A 37 -16.55 -13.24 21.11
CA GLY A 37 -16.51 -13.11 22.57
C GLY A 37 -17.10 -14.31 23.30
N LEU A 38 -18.21 -14.88 22.80
CA LEU A 38 -18.83 -16.07 23.38
C LEU A 38 -17.97 -17.33 23.18
N ILE A 39 -17.29 -17.48 22.04
CA ILE A 39 -16.34 -18.58 21.81
C ILE A 39 -15.18 -18.47 22.79
N ASP A 40 -14.59 -17.29 22.92
CA ASP A 40 -13.43 -17.08 23.79
C ASP A 40 -13.81 -17.27 25.27
N TRP A 41 -15.01 -16.83 25.67
CA TRP A 41 -15.57 -17.10 27.00
C TRP A 41 -15.80 -18.60 27.24
N LEU A 42 -16.39 -19.32 26.28
CA LEU A 42 -16.66 -20.75 26.42
C LEU A 42 -15.36 -21.57 26.55
N LEU A 43 -14.34 -21.20 25.76
CA LEU A 43 -13.02 -21.82 25.82
C LEU A 43 -12.30 -21.51 27.14
N GLN A 44 -12.48 -20.31 27.71
CA GLN A 44 -11.99 -19.97 29.05
C GLN A 44 -12.72 -20.78 30.14
N CYS A 45 -14.04 -20.97 30.03
CA CYS A 45 -14.80 -21.81 30.97
C CYS A 45 -14.43 -23.30 30.89
N GLU A 46 -14.13 -23.82 29.70
CA GLU A 46 -13.66 -25.21 29.54
C GLU A 46 -12.28 -25.46 30.17
N ALA A 47 -11.47 -24.41 30.37
CA ALA A 47 -10.14 -24.48 30.98
C ALA A 47 -10.17 -24.44 32.53
N LEU A 48 -11.32 -24.19 33.16
CA LEU A 48 -11.48 -24.07 34.62
C LEU A 48 -11.90 -25.39 35.29
N GLN A 49 -11.55 -25.57 36.57
CA GLN A 49 -11.92 -26.74 37.36
C GLN A 49 -13.45 -26.78 37.60
N PRO A 50 -14.07 -27.96 37.80
CA PRO A 50 -15.54 -28.09 37.89
C PRO A 50 -16.20 -27.22 38.97
N GLU A 51 -15.48 -26.96 40.06
CA GLU A 51 -15.96 -26.17 41.22
C GLU A 51 -16.01 -24.66 40.90
N GLU A 52 -15.09 -24.16 40.06
CA GLU A 52 -15.03 -22.76 39.63
C GLU A 52 -16.09 -22.42 38.57
N ARG A 53 -16.59 -23.43 37.84
CA ARG A 53 -17.64 -23.25 36.81
C ARG A 53 -19.00 -22.89 37.40
N GLN A 54 -19.30 -23.32 38.63
CA GLN A 54 -20.58 -23.04 39.28
C GLN A 54 -20.69 -21.59 39.79
N GLU A 55 -19.57 -20.93 40.13
CA GLU A 55 -19.54 -19.53 40.55
C GLU A 55 -19.80 -18.54 39.40
N ILE A 56 -19.34 -18.87 38.17
CA ILE A 56 -19.49 -18.00 36.99
C ILE A 56 -20.93 -17.99 36.46
N ILE A 57 -21.65 -19.11 36.56
CA ILE A 57 -23.05 -19.20 36.11
C ILE A 57 -23.99 -18.42 37.07
N GLY A 58 -23.60 -18.25 38.33
CA GLY A 58 -24.38 -17.53 39.35
C GLY A 58 -24.28 -16.00 39.31
N THR A 59 -23.39 -15.42 38.49
CA THR A 59 -23.07 -13.98 38.50
C THR A 59 -23.40 -13.27 37.18
N ILE A 60 -24.38 -13.75 36.42
CA ILE A 60 -24.89 -13.04 35.23
C ILE A 60 -25.73 -11.83 35.70
N PRO A 61 -25.30 -10.58 35.44
CA PRO A 61 -26.11 -9.41 35.78
C PRO A 61 -27.32 -9.32 34.85
N GLU A 62 -28.50 -9.01 35.38
CA GLU A 62 -29.68 -8.71 34.55
C GLU A 62 -29.39 -7.52 33.61
N ALA A 63 -29.70 -7.70 32.33
CA ALA A 63 -29.43 -6.72 31.29
C ALA A 63 -30.32 -5.47 31.48
N GLN A 64 -29.70 -4.35 31.88
CA GLN A 64 -30.37 -3.04 31.84
C GLN A 64 -30.36 -2.48 30.42
N SER A 65 -31.55 -2.15 29.92
CA SER A 65 -31.77 -1.38 28.70
C SER A 65 -31.25 0.05 28.90
N GLY A 66 -30.08 0.36 28.32
CA GLY A 66 -29.46 1.68 28.38
C GLY A 66 -28.82 2.04 27.05
N ALA A 67 -29.30 3.12 26.43
CA ALA A 67 -28.75 3.69 25.20
C ALA A 67 -27.28 4.08 25.40
N VAL A 68 -26.40 3.58 24.53
CA VAL A 68 -24.98 3.94 24.51
C VAL A 68 -24.85 5.29 23.81
N THR A 69 -24.62 6.35 24.57
CA THR A 69 -24.12 7.63 24.07
C THR A 69 -22.66 7.50 23.59
N PRO A 70 -22.25 8.15 22.49
CA PRO A 70 -20.88 8.07 22.00
C PRO A 70 -19.92 8.86 22.92
N PRO A 71 -18.64 8.45 23.01
CA PRO A 71 -17.65 9.17 23.81
C PRO A 71 -17.23 10.48 23.13
N GLU A 72 -17.27 11.57 23.89
CA GLU A 72 -16.69 12.86 23.51
C GLU A 72 -15.16 12.86 23.72
N GLY A 73 -14.46 13.50 22.77
CA GLY A 73 -13.27 14.29 23.07
C GLY A 73 -11.90 13.70 22.74
N HIS A 74 -11.42 13.94 21.51
CA HIS A 74 -9.99 14.09 21.25
C HIS A 74 -9.70 15.45 20.57
N PRO A 75 -8.49 16.02 20.79
CA PRO A 75 -8.22 17.43 20.56
C PRO A 75 -8.21 17.76 19.07
N LYS A 76 -8.84 18.88 18.71
CA LYS A 76 -8.83 19.43 17.36
C LYS A 76 -7.41 19.89 16.99
N ASP A 77 -6.68 19.04 16.29
CA ASP A 77 -5.61 19.50 15.42
C ASP A 77 -6.21 20.10 14.15
N LYS A 78 -5.68 21.26 13.76
CA LYS A 78 -6.16 22.11 12.68
C LYS A 78 -5.98 21.43 11.32
N ALA A 79 -7.00 20.70 10.87
CA ALA A 79 -7.19 20.35 9.47
C ALA A 79 -8.47 21.02 8.95
N THR A 80 -8.35 21.60 7.76
CA THR A 80 -9.33 22.40 7.01
C THR A 80 -10.77 21.86 7.03
N THR A 81 -11.72 22.70 7.43
CA THR A 81 -13.13 22.41 7.77
C THR A 81 -14.09 22.17 6.59
N HIS A 82 -13.65 21.79 5.38
CA HIS A 82 -14.51 21.77 4.17
C HIS A 82 -14.78 20.38 3.52
N THR A 83 -14.21 19.29 4.01
CA THR A 83 -14.22 17.98 3.33
C THR A 83 -15.58 17.23 3.26
N PRO A 84 -16.48 17.25 4.26
CA PRO A 84 -17.67 16.38 4.24
C PRO A 84 -18.75 16.81 3.22
N THR A 85 -18.82 18.10 2.88
CA THR A 85 -19.79 18.62 1.90
C THR A 85 -19.40 18.29 0.46
N ILE A 86 -18.08 18.30 0.17
CA ILE A 86 -17.55 18.00 -1.17
C ILE A 86 -17.71 16.51 -1.49
N GLU A 87 -17.44 15.61 -0.55
CA GLU A 87 -17.63 14.17 -0.76
C GLU A 87 -19.10 13.80 -1.00
N ALA A 88 -20.02 14.41 -0.24
CA ALA A 88 -21.45 14.21 -0.43
C ALA A 88 -21.90 14.72 -1.81
N ALA A 89 -21.49 15.93 -2.19
CA ALA A 89 -21.79 16.50 -3.49
C ALA A 89 -21.19 15.67 -4.64
N ARG A 90 -19.96 15.18 -4.49
CA ARG A 90 -19.31 14.29 -5.46
C ARG A 90 -20.14 13.03 -5.71
N ASN A 91 -20.62 12.38 -4.66
CA ASN A 91 -21.41 11.14 -4.80
C ASN A 91 -22.72 11.36 -5.55
N THR A 92 -23.27 12.59 -5.52
CA THR A 92 -24.45 12.98 -6.29
C THR A 92 -24.10 13.35 -7.73
N VAL A 93 -23.07 14.18 -7.93
CA VAL A 93 -22.72 14.73 -9.25
C VAL A 93 -22.06 13.69 -10.16
N HIS A 94 -21.24 12.79 -9.61
CA HIS A 94 -20.49 11.79 -10.39
C HIS A 94 -21.35 10.89 -11.30
N PRO A 95 -22.37 10.15 -10.79
CA PRO A 95 -23.17 9.28 -11.66
C PRO A 95 -23.90 10.06 -12.76
N LEU A 96 -24.35 11.28 -12.47
CA LEU A 96 -25.06 12.14 -13.41
C LEU A 96 -24.13 12.67 -14.52
N VAL A 97 -22.86 12.97 -14.21
CA VAL A 97 -21.87 13.34 -15.22
C VAL A 97 -21.57 12.15 -16.13
N MET A 98 -21.39 10.96 -15.56
CA MET A 98 -21.08 9.75 -16.34
C MET A 98 -22.25 9.31 -17.25
N GLU A 99 -23.49 9.59 -16.88
CA GLU A 99 -24.65 9.35 -17.74
C GLU A 99 -24.71 10.33 -18.93
N ARG A 100 -24.28 11.58 -18.72
CA ARG A 100 -24.29 12.62 -19.76
C ARG A 100 -23.05 12.62 -20.65
N LEU A 101 -21.98 11.91 -20.26
CA LEU A 101 -20.69 11.92 -20.92
C LEU A 101 -20.36 10.57 -21.57
N ASP A 102 -20.12 10.56 -22.88
CA ASP A 102 -19.60 9.37 -23.56
C ASP A 102 -18.11 9.20 -23.23
N VAL A 103 -17.81 8.27 -22.31
CA VAL A 103 -16.45 7.93 -21.85
C VAL A 103 -15.52 7.58 -23.02
N SER A 104 -16.04 6.94 -24.07
CA SER A 104 -15.25 6.53 -25.23
C SER A 104 -14.78 7.73 -26.05
N ALA A 105 -15.68 8.70 -26.30
CA ALA A 105 -15.36 9.94 -26.98
C ALA A 105 -14.50 10.88 -26.10
N ALA A 106 -14.80 10.93 -24.80
CA ALA A 106 -14.08 11.76 -23.82
C ALA A 106 -12.60 11.38 -23.69
N SER A 107 -12.27 10.09 -23.82
CA SER A 107 -10.88 9.60 -23.74
C SER A 107 -9.98 10.06 -24.89
N GLN A 108 -10.55 10.56 -26.00
CA GLN A 108 -9.81 11.00 -27.19
C GLN A 108 -9.61 12.52 -27.23
N LEU A 109 -10.26 13.26 -26.33
CA LEU A 109 -10.17 14.72 -26.29
C LEU A 109 -8.87 15.17 -25.59
N PRO A 110 -8.29 16.32 -26.01
CA PRO A 110 -7.26 17.00 -25.23
C PRO A 110 -7.76 17.31 -23.82
N ARG A 111 -6.86 17.24 -22.82
CA ARG A 111 -7.19 17.47 -21.40
C ARG A 111 -7.93 18.77 -21.16
N ASP A 112 -7.54 19.86 -21.83
CA ASP A 112 -8.14 21.18 -21.66
C ASP A 112 -9.59 21.23 -22.18
N ASP A 113 -9.87 20.57 -23.30
CA ASP A 113 -11.21 20.50 -23.88
C ASP A 113 -12.14 19.63 -23.03
N LEU A 114 -11.62 18.50 -22.54
CA LEU A 114 -12.35 17.63 -21.61
C LEU A 114 -12.65 18.34 -20.28
N THR A 115 -11.68 19.11 -19.75
CA THR A 115 -11.84 19.90 -18.52
C THR A 115 -12.98 20.91 -18.67
N ARG A 116 -13.03 21.61 -19.81
CA ARG A 116 -14.10 22.58 -20.10
C ARG A 116 -15.46 21.89 -20.19
N GLN A 117 -15.55 20.77 -20.92
CA GLN A 117 -16.81 20.03 -21.09
C GLN A 117 -17.33 19.47 -19.77
N ILE A 118 -16.46 18.85 -18.95
CA ILE A 118 -16.84 18.37 -17.62
C ILE A 118 -17.27 19.55 -16.73
N GLY A 119 -16.55 20.68 -16.78
CA GLY A 119 -16.91 21.88 -16.02
C GLY A 119 -18.30 22.43 -16.35
N GLU A 120 -18.71 22.38 -17.62
CA GLU A 120 -20.06 22.76 -18.05
C GLU A 120 -21.11 21.80 -17.49
N ILE A 121 -20.91 20.49 -17.64
CA ILE A 121 -21.85 19.47 -17.14
C ILE A 121 -21.97 19.52 -15.61
N VAL A 122 -20.85 19.64 -14.88
CA VAL A 122 -20.84 19.78 -13.42
C VAL A 122 -21.61 21.02 -12.98
N ARG A 123 -21.45 22.15 -13.69
CA ARG A 123 -22.18 23.38 -13.38
C ARG A 123 -23.67 23.21 -13.58
N GLU A 124 -24.11 22.59 -14.67
CA GLU A 124 -25.52 22.30 -14.94
C GLU A 124 -26.12 21.42 -13.84
N ILE A 125 -25.47 20.29 -13.52
CA ILE A 125 -25.95 19.36 -12.48
C ILE A 125 -26.01 20.04 -11.11
N THR A 126 -25.02 20.87 -10.78
CA THR A 126 -25.00 21.59 -9.50
C THR A 126 -26.22 22.53 -9.37
N ILE A 127 -26.65 23.15 -10.48
CA ILE A 127 -27.85 23.99 -10.53
C ILE A 127 -29.12 23.13 -10.43
N ASP A 128 -29.20 22.04 -11.21
CA ASP A 128 -30.36 21.14 -11.25
C ASP A 128 -30.64 20.53 -9.86
N GLU A 129 -29.60 20.02 -9.21
CA GLU A 129 -29.65 19.38 -7.88
C GLU A 129 -29.65 20.38 -6.71
N LYS A 130 -29.63 21.69 -7.00
CA LYS A 130 -29.62 22.78 -6.01
C LYS A 130 -28.49 22.63 -4.97
N LEU A 131 -27.32 22.21 -5.41
CA LEU A 131 -26.14 22.05 -4.56
C LEU A 131 -25.46 23.40 -4.35
N ASN A 132 -25.30 23.81 -3.09
CA ASN A 132 -24.67 25.08 -2.73
C ASN A 132 -23.14 24.96 -2.73
N LEU A 133 -22.54 24.84 -3.92
CA LEU A 133 -21.09 24.79 -4.08
C LEU A 133 -20.53 26.12 -4.59
N ASN A 134 -19.41 26.56 -4.01
CA ASN A 134 -18.65 27.70 -4.54
C ASN A 134 -17.76 27.30 -5.73
N ALA A 135 -17.19 28.28 -6.44
CA ALA A 135 -16.38 28.01 -7.63
C ALA A 135 -15.14 27.11 -7.35
N PRO A 136 -14.37 27.30 -6.26
CA PRO A 136 -13.31 26.36 -5.87
C PRO A 136 -13.79 24.92 -5.63
N GLU A 137 -14.96 24.75 -5.00
CA GLU A 137 -15.55 23.42 -4.75
C GLU A 137 -15.99 22.74 -6.05
N GLN A 138 -16.62 23.49 -6.97
CA GLN A 138 -16.95 23.00 -8.30
C GLN A 138 -15.69 22.57 -9.07
N GLN A 139 -14.64 23.40 -9.04
CA GLN A 139 -13.36 23.05 -9.68
C GLN A 139 -12.75 21.78 -9.08
N SER A 140 -12.82 21.62 -7.75
CA SER A 140 -12.34 20.40 -7.08
C SER A 140 -13.09 19.14 -7.55
N ILE A 141 -14.41 19.25 -7.82
CA ILE A 141 -15.19 18.14 -8.38
C ILE A 141 -14.75 17.84 -9.82
N VAL A 142 -14.52 18.86 -10.64
CA VAL A 142 -14.01 18.70 -12.01
C VAL A 142 -12.66 17.99 -12.02
N ASP A 143 -11.72 18.41 -11.16
CA ASP A 143 -10.41 17.80 -11.05
C ASP A 143 -10.52 16.32 -10.63
N LEU A 144 -11.36 16.02 -9.64
CA LEU A 144 -11.63 14.63 -9.22
C LEU A 144 -12.26 13.77 -10.33
N MET A 145 -13.08 14.35 -11.21
CA MET A 145 -13.65 13.64 -12.35
C MET A 145 -12.61 13.40 -13.43
N LEU A 146 -11.75 14.36 -13.71
CA LEU A 146 -10.62 14.18 -14.63
C LEU A 146 -9.69 13.08 -14.14
N ASP A 147 -9.40 13.03 -12.84
CA ASP A 147 -8.59 11.98 -12.23
C ASP A 147 -9.28 10.61 -12.35
N ASP A 148 -10.62 10.56 -12.26
CA ASP A 148 -11.40 9.34 -12.46
C ASP A 148 -11.44 8.85 -13.91
N MET A 149 -11.45 9.78 -14.87
CA MET A 149 -11.52 9.45 -16.30
C MET A 149 -10.15 9.18 -16.94
N LEU A 150 -9.15 9.97 -16.58
CA LEU A 150 -7.81 9.94 -17.18
C LEU A 150 -6.74 9.35 -16.25
N GLY A 151 -6.94 9.50 -14.94
CA GLY A 151 -5.96 9.19 -13.91
C GLY A 151 -6.17 7.85 -13.22
N LEU A 152 -5.78 7.75 -11.95
CA LEU A 152 -6.02 6.58 -11.09
C LEU A 152 -7.20 6.77 -10.12
N GLY A 153 -8.09 7.73 -10.44
CA GLY A 153 -9.32 8.00 -9.72
C GLY A 153 -9.07 8.32 -8.25
N PRO A 154 -9.80 7.69 -7.30
CA PRO A 154 -9.66 7.97 -5.87
C PRO A 154 -8.24 7.79 -5.31
N LEU A 155 -7.35 7.08 -6.01
CA LEU A 155 -5.99 6.83 -5.55
C LEU A 155 -5.04 8.01 -5.80
N GLU A 156 -5.35 8.92 -6.72
CA GLU A 156 -4.46 10.04 -7.11
C GLU A 156 -4.02 10.90 -5.92
N PRO A 157 -4.93 11.37 -5.03
CA PRO A 157 -4.53 12.16 -3.86
C PRO A 157 -3.60 11.39 -2.92
N LEU A 158 -3.81 10.08 -2.75
CA LEU A 158 -2.98 9.22 -1.88
C LEU A 158 -1.59 8.98 -2.49
N LEU A 159 -1.53 8.85 -3.82
CA LEU A 159 -0.27 8.71 -4.56
C LEU A 159 0.52 10.02 -4.55
N ALA A 160 -0.14 11.17 -4.60
CA ALA A 160 0.50 12.49 -4.51
C ALA A 160 1.06 12.78 -3.09
N ASP A 161 0.43 12.26 -2.05
CA ASP A 161 0.79 12.55 -0.65
C ASP A 161 2.12 11.89 -0.21
N GLU A 162 3.18 12.68 -0.07
CA GLU A 162 4.52 12.19 0.30
C GLU A 162 4.60 11.50 1.68
N SER A 163 3.61 11.69 2.56
CA SER A 163 3.63 11.04 3.87
C SER A 163 3.03 9.63 3.87
N VAL A 164 2.37 9.23 2.78
CA VAL A 164 1.91 7.86 2.54
C VAL A 164 3.04 7.03 1.93
N THR A 165 3.29 5.84 2.50
CA THR A 165 4.27 4.87 1.98
C THR A 165 3.61 3.69 1.28
N ASP A 166 2.47 3.22 1.78
CA ASP A 166 1.75 2.06 1.25
C ASP A 166 0.26 2.38 1.16
N ILE A 167 -0.42 1.86 0.14
CA ILE A 167 -1.86 1.99 -0.11
C ILE A 167 -2.41 0.58 -0.33
N MET A 168 -3.42 0.18 0.45
CA MET A 168 -4.05 -1.14 0.34
C MET A 168 -5.55 -0.98 0.16
N VAL A 169 -6.04 -1.38 -1.01
CA VAL A 169 -7.46 -1.43 -1.38
C VAL A 169 -7.95 -2.85 -1.18
N ASN A 170 -8.80 -3.06 -0.18
CA ASN A 170 -9.39 -4.37 0.14
C ASN A 170 -10.82 -4.48 -0.41
N GLY A 171 -11.17 -3.62 -1.36
CA GLY A 171 -12.52 -3.41 -1.89
C GLY A 171 -12.89 -1.92 -1.89
N PRO A 172 -14.09 -1.58 -2.37
CA PRO A 172 -14.43 -0.20 -2.71
C PRO A 172 -14.55 0.73 -1.50
N TYR A 173 -14.86 0.18 -0.33
CA TYR A 173 -15.11 0.97 0.88
C TYR A 173 -14.01 0.85 1.94
N GLN A 174 -12.98 0.04 1.69
CA GLN A 174 -11.92 -0.24 2.65
C GLN A 174 -10.55 -0.01 2.03
N ILE A 175 -10.07 1.22 2.16
CA ILE A 175 -8.75 1.63 1.69
C ILE A 175 -7.90 2.03 2.90
N TYR A 176 -6.85 1.27 3.15
CA TYR A 176 -5.86 1.56 4.17
C TYR A 176 -4.68 2.29 3.56
N VAL A 177 -4.05 3.15 4.34
CA VAL A 177 -2.76 3.75 4.01
C VAL A 177 -1.79 3.58 5.16
N GLU A 178 -0.51 3.46 4.85
CA GLU A 178 0.55 3.49 5.85
C GLU A 178 1.17 4.89 5.89
N ARG A 179 1.20 5.49 7.09
CA ARG A 179 1.90 6.75 7.36
C ARG A 179 2.82 6.55 8.55
N ARG A 180 4.11 6.88 8.36
CA ARG A 180 5.13 6.80 9.42
C ARG A 180 5.14 5.45 10.15
N GLY A 181 4.98 4.33 9.42
CA GLY A 181 4.99 2.99 10.01
C GLY A 181 3.68 2.54 10.66
N LYS A 182 2.59 3.33 10.53
CA LYS A 182 1.28 3.00 11.10
C LYS A 182 0.23 2.89 10.01
N LEU A 183 -0.53 1.79 10.07
CA LEU A 183 -1.70 1.57 9.23
C LEU A 183 -2.89 2.37 9.75
N GLU A 184 -3.54 3.11 8.85
CA GLU A 184 -4.76 3.86 9.12
C GLU A 184 -5.79 3.61 8.01
N LEU A 185 -7.07 3.62 8.37
CA LEU A 185 -8.15 3.58 7.39
C LEU A 185 -8.30 4.99 6.79
N SER A 186 -8.17 5.10 5.47
CA SER A 186 -8.32 6.38 4.77
C SER A 186 -9.80 6.76 4.62
N GLY A 187 -10.07 8.06 4.43
CA GLY A 187 -11.41 8.55 4.08
C GLY A 187 -11.79 8.28 2.61
N VAL A 188 -10.81 7.92 1.78
CA VAL A 188 -11.00 7.68 0.35
C VAL A 188 -11.82 6.41 0.12
N ARG A 189 -12.75 6.48 -0.85
CA ARG A 189 -13.61 5.37 -1.26
C ARG A 189 -13.78 5.33 -2.77
N PHE A 190 -13.89 4.13 -3.31
CA PHE A 190 -14.45 3.86 -4.63
C PHE A 190 -15.97 3.74 -4.53
N GLN A 191 -16.61 3.65 -5.68
CA GLN A 191 -18.07 3.55 -5.77
C GLN A 191 -18.55 2.12 -5.53
N ASN A 192 -17.89 1.17 -6.19
CA ASN A 192 -18.21 -0.26 -6.17
C ASN A 192 -17.00 -1.07 -6.68
N ASP A 193 -17.14 -2.39 -6.68
CA ASP A 193 -16.08 -3.31 -7.16
C ASP A 193 -15.74 -3.07 -8.63
N GLU A 194 -16.73 -2.73 -9.47
CA GLU A 194 -16.51 -2.46 -10.89
C GLU A 194 -15.59 -1.24 -11.10
N HIS A 195 -15.75 -0.20 -10.28
CA HIS A 195 -14.86 0.95 -10.30
C HIS A 195 -13.43 0.54 -9.92
N VAL A 196 -13.23 -0.23 -8.86
CA VAL A 196 -11.89 -0.74 -8.48
C VAL A 196 -11.29 -1.55 -9.65
N LEU A 197 -12.08 -2.41 -10.27
CA LEU A 197 -11.66 -3.25 -11.40
C LEU A 197 -11.26 -2.41 -12.63
N ASN A 198 -11.99 -1.34 -12.93
CA ASN A 198 -11.67 -0.42 -14.02
C ASN A 198 -10.36 0.32 -13.78
N ILE A 199 -10.11 0.77 -12.54
CA ILE A 199 -8.82 1.37 -12.15
C ILE A 199 -7.69 0.34 -12.23
N ALA A 200 -7.92 -0.89 -11.75
CA ALA A 200 -6.95 -1.98 -11.88
C ALA A 200 -6.59 -2.26 -13.35
N ARG A 201 -7.58 -2.37 -14.24
CA ARG A 201 -7.34 -2.55 -15.69
C ARG A 201 -6.55 -1.40 -16.30
N ARG A 202 -6.84 -0.16 -15.89
CA ARG A 202 -6.13 1.03 -16.38
C ARG A 202 -4.66 1.03 -15.96
N ILE A 203 -4.38 0.75 -14.69
CA ILE A 203 -3.01 0.58 -14.16
C ILE A 203 -2.25 -0.44 -15.01
N VAL A 204 -2.85 -1.61 -15.20
CA VAL A 204 -2.20 -2.74 -15.89
C VAL A 204 -2.00 -2.45 -17.38
N SER A 205 -2.96 -1.77 -18.02
CA SER A 205 -2.88 -1.38 -19.43
C SER A 205 -1.77 -0.36 -19.70
N GLN A 206 -1.52 0.59 -18.79
CA GLN A 206 -0.42 1.55 -18.93
C GLN A 206 0.96 0.87 -18.90
N ILE A 207 1.05 -0.30 -18.26
CA ILE A 207 2.29 -1.08 -18.10
C ILE A 207 2.43 -2.14 -19.21
N GLY A 208 1.49 -2.21 -20.15
CA GLY A 208 1.50 -3.18 -21.24
C GLY A 208 1.18 -4.62 -20.80
N ARG A 209 0.46 -4.78 -19.68
CA ARG A 209 0.00 -6.08 -19.18
C ARG A 209 -1.52 -6.19 -19.32
N ARG A 210 -2.09 -7.34 -18.93
CA ARG A 210 -3.55 -7.57 -18.90
C ARG A 210 -3.97 -8.16 -17.56
N VAL A 211 -5.17 -7.80 -17.10
CA VAL A 211 -5.80 -8.36 -15.91
C VAL A 211 -7.26 -8.66 -16.24
N ASP A 212 -7.62 -9.94 -16.18
CA ASP A 212 -8.95 -10.45 -16.49
C ASP A 212 -9.16 -11.80 -15.78
N GLU A 213 -10.32 -12.43 -15.96
CA GLU A 213 -10.66 -13.69 -15.28
C GLU A 213 -9.70 -14.85 -15.62
N THR A 214 -9.00 -14.78 -16.77
CA THR A 214 -8.00 -15.77 -17.16
C THR A 214 -6.62 -15.48 -16.56
N THR A 215 -6.32 -14.19 -16.33
CA THR A 215 -5.08 -13.71 -15.71
C THR A 215 -5.41 -12.79 -14.51
N PRO A 216 -5.93 -13.35 -13.39
CA PRO A 216 -6.47 -12.56 -12.28
C PRO A 216 -5.41 -11.98 -11.33
N LEU A 217 -4.12 -12.30 -11.55
CA LEU A 217 -2.99 -11.87 -10.71
C LEU A 217 -2.03 -11.04 -11.55
N VAL A 218 -1.66 -9.85 -11.04
CA VAL A 218 -0.65 -9.00 -11.67
C VAL A 218 0.26 -8.37 -10.62
N ASP A 219 1.57 -8.58 -10.81
CA ASP A 219 2.63 -7.81 -10.14
C ASP A 219 3.35 -6.93 -11.15
N ALA A 220 3.38 -5.62 -10.91
CA ALA A 220 3.92 -4.65 -11.86
C ALA A 220 4.52 -3.40 -11.17
N ARG A 221 5.05 -2.49 -11.99
CA ARG A 221 5.56 -1.18 -11.58
C ARG A 221 4.79 -0.07 -12.27
N LEU A 222 4.31 0.88 -11.48
CA LEU A 222 3.74 2.14 -11.98
C LEU A 222 4.83 3.02 -12.61
N LEU A 223 4.42 4.02 -13.38
CA LEU A 223 5.32 4.95 -14.07
C LEU A 223 6.21 5.76 -13.12
N ASP A 224 5.76 5.99 -11.88
CA ASP A 224 6.51 6.67 -10.83
C ASP A 224 7.53 5.75 -10.11
N GLY A 225 7.61 4.47 -10.51
CA GLY A 225 8.46 3.45 -9.90
C GLY A 225 7.82 2.71 -8.73
N SER A 226 6.61 3.08 -8.31
CA SER A 226 5.87 2.41 -7.24
C SER A 226 5.51 0.98 -7.65
N ARG A 227 5.56 0.05 -6.71
CA ARG A 227 5.21 -1.36 -6.95
C ARG A 227 3.72 -1.53 -6.76
N VAL A 228 3.07 -2.27 -7.64
CA VAL A 228 1.64 -2.57 -7.55
C VAL A 228 1.40 -4.06 -7.68
N ASN A 229 0.62 -4.60 -6.77
CA ASN A 229 0.05 -5.94 -6.82
C ASN A 229 -1.47 -5.82 -6.96
N ILE A 230 -2.04 -6.60 -7.87
CA ILE A 230 -3.48 -6.59 -8.17
C ILE A 230 -3.96 -8.04 -8.19
N ILE A 231 -5.08 -8.26 -7.49
CA ILE A 231 -5.77 -9.56 -7.44
C ILE A 231 -7.25 -9.29 -7.67
N ILE A 232 -7.85 -9.98 -8.64
CA ILE A 232 -9.27 -9.82 -8.97
C ILE A 232 -10.04 -11.15 -8.81
N PRO A 233 -11.38 -11.12 -8.78
CA PRO A 233 -12.18 -12.34 -8.86
C PRO A 233 -11.80 -13.20 -10.08
N PRO A 234 -11.86 -14.54 -9.98
CA PRO A 234 -12.43 -15.32 -8.88
C PRO A 234 -11.49 -15.57 -7.69
N LEU A 235 -10.23 -15.11 -7.73
CA LEU A 235 -9.27 -15.38 -6.64
C LEU A 235 -9.49 -14.49 -5.42
N ALA A 236 -9.85 -13.22 -5.64
CA ALA A 236 -10.25 -12.33 -4.58
C ALA A 236 -11.77 -12.46 -4.32
N ILE A 237 -12.13 -13.31 -3.35
CA ILE A 237 -13.52 -13.69 -3.05
C ILE A 237 -14.37 -12.47 -2.63
N ASP A 238 -13.77 -11.54 -1.90
CA ASP A 238 -14.44 -10.35 -1.36
C ASP A 238 -14.43 -9.15 -2.34
N GLY A 239 -14.04 -9.37 -3.60
CA GLY A 239 -13.93 -8.33 -4.63
C GLY A 239 -12.48 -7.98 -4.97
N PRO A 240 -12.24 -7.13 -5.98
CA PRO A 240 -10.89 -6.79 -6.45
C PRO A 240 -10.06 -6.08 -5.37
N SER A 241 -8.78 -6.44 -5.28
CA SER A 241 -7.81 -5.85 -4.35
C SER A 241 -6.59 -5.29 -5.08
N ILE A 242 -6.09 -4.17 -4.57
CA ILE A 242 -4.91 -3.47 -5.10
C ILE A 242 -4.00 -3.10 -3.92
N SER A 243 -2.74 -3.49 -3.97
CA SER A 243 -1.72 -3.09 -3.01
C SER A 243 -0.62 -2.31 -3.72
N ILE A 244 -0.42 -1.05 -3.35
CA ILE A 244 0.62 -0.18 -3.91
C ILE A 244 1.63 0.15 -2.81
N ARG A 245 2.90 -0.18 -3.05
CA ARG A 245 4.02 0.33 -2.26
C ARG A 245 4.66 1.47 -3.02
N LYS A 246 4.55 2.68 -2.47
CA LYS A 246 5.06 3.89 -3.12
C LYS A 246 6.57 3.89 -3.18
N PHE A 247 7.10 4.35 -4.30
CA PHE A 247 8.53 4.60 -4.42
C PHE A 247 8.91 5.81 -3.57
N ALA A 248 9.73 5.60 -2.54
CA ALA A 248 10.05 6.64 -1.56
C ALA A 248 10.85 7.79 -2.21
N LYS A 249 10.26 8.97 -2.38
CA LYS A 249 10.93 10.11 -3.05
C LYS A 249 12.08 10.77 -2.24
N LYS A 250 12.21 10.48 -0.94
CA LYS A 250 13.17 11.16 -0.05
C LYS A 250 14.39 10.30 0.24
N GLY A 251 15.53 10.65 -0.37
CA GLY A 251 16.83 10.10 -0.02
C GLY A 251 17.27 10.54 1.37
N ILE A 252 17.18 9.66 2.37
CA ILE A 252 17.78 9.87 3.69
C ILE A 252 19.31 9.92 3.50
N THR A 253 19.95 11.01 3.92
CA THR A 253 21.41 11.18 3.85
C THR A 253 22.07 10.82 5.19
N LEU A 254 23.37 10.55 5.19
CA LEU A 254 24.11 10.33 6.45
C LEU A 254 24.02 11.53 7.40
N ASP A 255 23.96 12.76 6.87
CA ASP A 255 23.77 13.98 7.68
C ASP A 255 22.36 14.09 8.28
N VAL A 256 21.33 13.62 7.56
CA VAL A 256 19.97 13.49 8.11
C VAL A 256 19.95 12.45 9.22
N MET A 257 20.57 11.29 9.00
CA MET A 257 20.66 10.22 10.01
C MET A 257 21.38 10.68 11.28
N GLN A 258 22.45 11.46 11.15
CA GLN A 258 23.15 12.06 12.29
C GLN A 258 22.25 13.05 13.04
N ARG A 259 21.54 13.96 12.34
CA ARG A 259 20.62 14.91 12.97
C ARG A 259 19.45 14.23 13.69
N GLN A 260 19.01 13.09 13.19
CA GLN A 260 17.96 12.28 13.80
C GLN A 260 18.48 11.33 14.91
N ASN A 261 19.78 11.39 15.23
CA ASN A 261 20.45 10.49 16.19
C ASN A 261 20.34 9.00 15.82
N ASN A 262 20.13 8.66 14.55
CA ASN A 262 20.17 7.28 14.05
C ASN A 262 21.62 6.73 14.04
N ILE A 263 22.59 7.62 13.84
CA ILE A 263 24.04 7.33 13.90
C ILE A 263 24.76 8.45 14.66
N SER A 264 25.89 8.12 15.31
CA SER A 264 26.75 9.14 15.92
C SER A 264 27.52 9.93 14.86
N ALA A 265 27.98 11.14 15.20
CA ALA A 265 28.80 11.95 14.31
C ALA A 265 30.12 11.26 13.90
N ALA A 266 30.73 10.53 14.85
CA ALA A 266 31.92 9.72 14.59
C ALA A 266 31.63 8.62 13.58
N MET A 267 30.53 7.88 13.74
CA MET A 267 30.12 6.84 12.81
C MET A 267 29.80 7.41 11.43
N GLY A 268 29.06 8.52 11.35
CA GLY A 268 28.76 9.20 10.09
C GLY A 268 30.04 9.57 9.33
N THR A 269 31.09 10.03 10.04
CA THR A 269 32.39 10.33 9.45
C THR A 269 33.08 9.07 8.91
N VAL A 270 33.10 7.99 9.69
CA VAL A 270 33.69 6.71 9.28
C VAL A 270 33.00 6.16 8.03
N LEU A 271 31.66 6.17 7.99
CA LEU A 271 30.90 5.69 6.84
C LEU A 271 31.16 6.52 5.57
N LYS A 272 31.25 7.85 5.71
CA LYS A 272 31.60 8.74 4.58
C LYS A 272 32.98 8.42 4.01
N ILE A 273 33.98 8.21 4.88
CA ILE A 273 35.34 7.86 4.46
C ILE A 273 35.34 6.47 3.82
N ALA A 274 34.73 5.48 4.44
CA ALA A 274 34.68 4.10 3.94
C ALA A 274 34.06 4.01 2.54
N SER A 275 32.95 4.72 2.30
CA SER A 275 32.28 4.74 0.99
C SER A 275 33.11 5.42 -0.09
N ARG A 276 33.81 6.52 0.23
CA ARG A 276 34.71 7.22 -0.70
C ARG A 276 35.98 6.45 -1.00
N SER A 277 36.53 5.74 -0.01
CA SER A 277 37.73 4.93 -0.16
C SER A 277 37.49 3.57 -0.81
N GLN A 278 36.34 3.37 -1.45
CA GLN A 278 36.00 2.13 -2.17
C GLN A 278 36.13 0.88 -1.27
N LEU A 279 35.79 0.98 0.01
CA LEU A 279 35.72 -0.21 0.86
C LEU A 279 34.49 -1.05 0.51
N ASN A 280 34.67 -2.37 0.50
CA ASN A 280 33.56 -3.31 0.39
C ASN A 280 32.78 -3.35 1.72
N ILE A 281 31.47 -3.11 1.67
CA ILE A 281 30.65 -2.94 2.89
C ILE A 281 29.37 -3.77 2.79
N LEU A 282 29.14 -4.60 3.81
CA LEU A 282 27.90 -5.32 4.01
C LEU A 282 27.14 -4.71 5.19
N ILE A 283 25.87 -4.39 4.97
CA ILE A 283 24.97 -3.82 5.97
C ILE A 283 24.00 -4.89 6.43
N SER A 284 24.04 -5.23 7.72
CA SER A 284 23.23 -6.31 8.29
C SER A 284 22.14 -5.82 9.24
N GLY A 285 21.10 -6.65 9.44
CA GLY A 285 20.03 -6.45 10.42
C GLY A 285 18.67 -7.01 10.00
N GLY A 286 17.70 -6.92 10.91
CA GLY A 286 16.35 -7.45 10.71
C GLY A 286 15.54 -6.78 9.59
N THR A 287 14.37 -7.34 9.30
CA THR A 287 13.38 -6.72 8.39
C THR A 287 12.93 -5.38 8.94
N GLY A 288 12.88 -4.35 8.10
CA GLY A 288 12.47 -2.99 8.50
C GLY A 288 13.48 -2.20 9.35
N SER A 289 14.69 -2.72 9.59
CA SER A 289 15.71 -2.03 10.41
C SER A 289 16.41 -0.84 9.73
N GLY A 290 16.09 -0.56 8.46
CA GLY A 290 16.68 0.54 7.69
C GLY A 290 17.97 0.22 6.94
N LYS A 291 18.26 -1.06 6.64
CA LYS A 291 19.46 -1.49 5.88
C LYS A 291 19.57 -0.79 4.52
N THR A 292 18.54 -0.91 3.69
CA THR A 292 18.50 -0.30 2.36
C THR A 292 18.59 1.22 2.45
N THR A 293 17.99 1.82 3.48
CA THR A 293 18.10 3.25 3.77
C THR A 293 19.54 3.67 4.04
N LEU A 294 20.26 2.94 4.90
CA LEU A 294 21.67 3.20 5.17
C LEU A 294 22.54 3.01 3.92
N LEU A 295 22.29 1.96 3.15
CA LEU A 295 22.99 1.70 1.89
C LEU A 295 22.81 2.88 0.93
N ASN A 296 21.58 3.36 0.76
CA ASN A 296 21.25 4.47 -0.12
C ASN A 296 21.82 5.81 0.39
N ALA A 297 21.96 5.98 1.70
CA ALA A 297 22.63 7.14 2.29
C ALA A 297 24.15 7.12 2.01
N MET A 298 24.76 5.94 2.12
CA MET A 298 26.19 5.73 1.86
C MET A 298 26.54 5.83 0.38
N SER A 299 25.65 5.39 -0.51
CA SER A 299 25.86 5.44 -1.96
C SER A 299 26.03 6.87 -2.50
N GLN A 300 25.53 7.89 -1.79
CA GLN A 300 25.75 9.30 -2.14
C GLN A 300 27.22 9.73 -2.09
N MET A 301 28.06 8.98 -1.37
CA MET A 301 29.49 9.26 -1.24
C MET A 301 30.32 8.65 -2.37
N ILE A 302 29.72 7.84 -3.25
CA ILE A 302 30.38 7.26 -4.42
C ILE A 302 30.68 8.36 -5.45
N ASP A 303 31.87 8.31 -6.05
CA ASP A 303 32.32 9.33 -7.00
C ASP A 303 31.41 9.37 -8.25
N PRO A 304 30.99 10.55 -8.73
CA PRO A 304 30.13 10.68 -9.91
C PRO A 304 30.70 10.13 -11.22
N GLY A 305 32.01 9.94 -11.32
CA GLY A 305 32.68 9.35 -12.48
C GLY A 305 32.60 7.83 -12.55
N GLU A 306 32.20 7.17 -11.46
CA GLU A 306 32.10 5.71 -11.38
C GLU A 306 30.85 5.17 -12.08
N ARG A 307 31.00 4.05 -12.79
CA ARG A 307 29.92 3.26 -13.36
C ARG A 307 29.44 2.23 -12.34
N ILE A 308 28.17 2.33 -11.96
CA ILE A 308 27.59 1.52 -10.90
C ILE A 308 26.51 0.62 -11.48
N VAL A 309 26.53 -0.66 -11.14
CA VAL A 309 25.45 -1.60 -11.46
C VAL A 309 24.73 -1.97 -10.17
N THR A 310 23.45 -1.64 -10.06
CA THR A 310 22.59 -2.09 -8.95
C THR A 310 21.80 -3.33 -9.37
N ILE A 311 21.66 -4.27 -8.46
CA ILE A 311 20.92 -5.52 -8.68
C ILE A 311 20.01 -5.76 -7.49
N GLU A 312 18.71 -5.82 -7.73
CA GLU A 312 17.70 -5.89 -6.68
C GLU A 312 16.56 -6.83 -7.09
N ASP A 313 15.88 -7.47 -6.14
CA ASP A 313 14.62 -8.19 -6.44
C ASP A 313 13.54 -7.23 -6.90
N ALA A 314 13.55 -6.04 -6.31
CA ALA A 314 12.83 -4.90 -6.79
C ALA A 314 13.72 -3.68 -6.58
N ALA A 315 14.00 -2.94 -7.65
CA ALA A 315 14.77 -1.72 -7.59
C ALA A 315 14.15 -0.68 -6.63
N GLU A 316 14.77 -0.52 -5.47
CA GLU A 316 14.50 0.44 -4.41
C GLU A 316 15.62 1.49 -4.30
N LEU A 317 16.85 1.13 -4.70
CA LEU A 317 18.00 2.04 -4.64
C LEU A 317 17.86 3.22 -5.59
N GLN A 318 18.27 4.40 -5.10
CA GLN A 318 18.17 5.70 -5.78
C GLN A 318 19.51 6.42 -5.75
N LEU A 319 20.44 5.90 -6.55
CA LEU A 319 21.75 6.50 -6.71
C LEU A 319 21.66 7.80 -7.51
N GLN A 320 22.46 8.78 -7.09
CA GLN A 320 22.48 10.13 -7.67
C GLN A 320 23.53 10.28 -8.77
N GLN A 321 24.38 9.26 -8.93
CA GLN A 321 25.45 9.25 -9.92
C GLN A 321 24.87 9.16 -11.34
N PRO A 322 25.52 9.79 -12.34
CA PRO A 322 25.03 9.80 -13.71
C PRO A 322 25.13 8.41 -14.39
N HIS A 323 26.13 7.59 -14.01
CA HIS A 323 26.44 6.33 -14.68
C HIS A 323 25.91 5.11 -13.91
N VAL A 324 24.61 5.07 -13.66
CA VAL A 324 23.96 3.97 -12.93
C VAL A 324 23.17 3.08 -13.89
N VAL A 325 23.44 1.77 -13.84
CA VAL A 325 22.60 0.75 -14.50
C VAL A 325 21.83 -0.01 -13.43
N ARG A 326 20.50 0.03 -13.52
CA ARG A 326 19.60 -0.63 -12.56
C ARG A 326 19.10 -1.94 -13.16
N LEU A 327 19.38 -3.04 -12.48
CA LEU A 327 18.96 -4.39 -12.87
C LEU A 327 17.98 -4.93 -11.82
N GLU A 328 16.95 -5.62 -12.29
CA GLU A 328 15.92 -6.22 -11.46
C GLU A 328 15.79 -7.70 -11.79
N THR A 329 15.60 -8.54 -10.76
CA THR A 329 15.30 -9.96 -10.97
C THR A 329 13.95 -10.10 -11.65
N ARG A 330 13.76 -11.22 -12.35
CA ARG A 330 12.48 -11.53 -12.99
C ARG A 330 11.99 -12.86 -12.45
N PRO A 331 10.86 -12.91 -11.72
CA PRO A 331 10.28 -14.18 -11.34
C PRO A 331 9.85 -14.97 -12.60
N PRO A 332 9.70 -16.30 -12.51
CA PRO A 332 9.15 -17.07 -13.61
C PRO A 332 7.75 -16.57 -13.98
N ASN A 333 7.39 -16.69 -15.27
CA ASN A 333 6.02 -16.46 -15.71
C ASN A 333 5.07 -17.54 -15.15
N LEU A 334 3.77 -17.40 -15.40
CA LEU A 334 2.75 -18.38 -14.95
C LEU A 334 3.00 -19.82 -15.44
N GLU A 335 3.78 -19.98 -16.52
CA GLU A 335 4.20 -21.27 -17.08
C GLU A 335 5.50 -21.80 -16.46
N GLY A 336 6.04 -21.13 -15.44
CA GLY A 336 7.26 -21.54 -14.74
C GLY A 336 8.55 -21.24 -15.50
N SER A 337 8.51 -20.42 -16.56
CA SER A 337 9.64 -20.17 -17.46
C SER A 337 10.11 -18.72 -17.41
N GLY A 338 11.34 -18.49 -17.89
CA GLY A 338 11.88 -17.14 -18.05
C GLY A 338 12.33 -16.46 -16.75
N GLU A 339 12.53 -17.22 -15.66
CA GLU A 339 13.15 -16.69 -14.44
C GLU A 339 14.54 -16.10 -14.75
N ILE A 340 14.84 -14.94 -14.16
CA ILE A 340 16.18 -14.33 -14.15
C ILE A 340 16.51 -14.06 -12.69
N THR A 341 17.46 -14.82 -12.14
CA THR A 341 17.81 -14.72 -10.73
C THR A 341 18.81 -13.58 -10.49
N MET A 342 18.94 -13.16 -9.23
CA MET A 342 19.97 -12.18 -8.83
C MET A 342 21.38 -12.65 -9.19
N ARG A 343 21.64 -13.96 -9.05
CA ARG A 343 22.91 -14.57 -9.43
C ARG A 343 23.20 -14.45 -10.92
N ASP A 344 22.20 -14.62 -11.79
CA ASP A 344 22.35 -14.45 -13.23
C ASP A 344 22.75 -13.01 -13.58
N LEU A 345 22.12 -12.05 -12.91
CA LEU A 345 22.43 -10.62 -13.06
C LEU A 345 23.81 -10.27 -12.55
N VAL A 346 24.28 -10.83 -11.43
CA VAL A 346 25.65 -10.60 -10.92
C VAL A 346 26.67 -11.09 -11.95
N LYS A 347 26.49 -12.30 -12.49
CA LYS A 347 27.38 -12.84 -13.53
C LYS A 347 27.35 -12.03 -14.82
N ASN A 348 26.19 -11.47 -15.18
CA ASN A 348 26.07 -10.57 -16.32
C ASN A 348 26.78 -9.23 -16.06
N ALA A 349 26.60 -8.66 -14.86
CA ALA A 349 27.18 -7.40 -14.45
C ALA A 349 28.70 -7.36 -14.54
N LEU A 350 29.38 -8.47 -14.24
CA LEU A 350 30.83 -8.59 -14.42
C LEU A 350 31.32 -8.31 -15.87
N ARG A 351 30.43 -8.42 -16.87
CA ARG A 351 30.74 -8.11 -18.28
C ARG A 351 30.37 -6.69 -18.69
N MET A 352 29.74 -5.92 -17.80
CA MET A 352 29.25 -4.56 -18.07
C MET A 352 30.29 -3.48 -17.77
N ARG A 353 31.53 -3.89 -17.46
CA ARG A 353 32.63 -3.02 -16.99
C ARG A 353 32.17 -2.08 -15.85
N PRO A 354 31.58 -2.59 -14.76
CA PRO A 354 31.24 -1.76 -13.62
C PRO A 354 32.50 -1.40 -12.85
N ASP A 355 32.53 -0.20 -12.27
CA ASP A 355 33.46 0.13 -11.19
C ASP A 355 32.94 -0.45 -9.86
N ARG A 356 31.61 -0.42 -9.64
CA ARG A 356 30.94 -1.02 -8.48
C ARG A 356 29.75 -1.88 -8.83
N ILE A 357 29.58 -2.98 -8.10
CA ILE A 357 28.36 -3.78 -8.09
C ILE A 357 27.70 -3.64 -6.72
N ILE A 358 26.42 -3.24 -6.72
CA ILE A 358 25.64 -3.05 -5.50
C ILE A 358 24.46 -4.01 -5.51
N LEU A 359 24.33 -4.81 -4.46
CA LEU A 359 23.24 -5.75 -4.29
C LEU A 359 22.25 -5.22 -3.25
N GLY A 360 20.99 -5.06 -3.64
CA GLY A 360 19.95 -4.55 -2.74
C GLY A 360 19.83 -5.39 -1.47
N GLU A 361 19.73 -6.69 -1.62
CA GLU A 361 19.71 -7.65 -0.51
C GLU A 361 20.24 -9.01 -0.97
N VAL A 362 21.21 -9.55 -0.24
CA VAL A 362 21.78 -10.88 -0.45
C VAL A 362 21.04 -11.88 0.43
N ARG A 363 20.45 -12.90 -0.18
CA ARG A 363 19.59 -13.92 0.45
C ARG A 363 20.04 -15.36 0.16
N GLY A 364 20.95 -15.58 -0.79
CA GLY A 364 21.28 -16.92 -1.22
C GLY A 364 22.57 -17.03 -2.03
N SER A 365 22.49 -17.78 -3.12
CA SER A 365 23.66 -18.25 -3.88
C SER A 365 24.50 -17.15 -4.53
N GLU A 366 23.91 -15.98 -4.78
CA GLU A 366 24.58 -14.79 -5.28
C GLU A 366 25.63 -14.22 -4.33
N ALA A 367 25.59 -14.57 -3.03
CA ALA A 367 26.59 -14.15 -2.05
C ALA A 367 28.01 -14.54 -2.47
N VAL A 368 28.18 -15.75 -3.02
CA VAL A 368 29.49 -16.24 -3.47
C VAL A 368 29.99 -15.45 -4.67
N ASP A 369 29.12 -15.21 -5.65
CA ASP A 369 29.47 -14.43 -6.84
C ASP A 369 29.76 -12.96 -6.49
N MET A 370 29.08 -12.39 -5.49
CA MET A 370 29.38 -11.06 -4.94
C MET A 370 30.77 -10.99 -4.31
N LEU A 371 31.11 -11.94 -3.43
CA LEU A 371 32.42 -11.99 -2.80
C LEU A 371 33.53 -12.20 -3.84
N GLN A 372 33.26 -12.99 -4.88
CA GLN A 372 34.17 -13.13 -6.01
C GLN A 372 34.34 -11.81 -6.78
N ALA A 373 33.27 -11.06 -7.03
CA ALA A 373 33.34 -9.74 -7.67
C ALA A 373 34.23 -8.78 -6.86
N MET A 374 34.01 -8.72 -5.55
CA MET A 374 34.82 -7.94 -4.60
C MET A 374 36.30 -8.31 -4.64
N ASN A 375 36.61 -9.59 -4.84
CA ASN A 375 37.98 -10.09 -4.87
C ASN A 375 38.65 -9.99 -6.26
N THR A 376 37.90 -9.63 -7.31
CA THR A 376 38.36 -9.58 -8.71
C THR A 376 38.41 -8.18 -9.30
N GLY A 377 38.53 -7.16 -8.45
CA GLY A 377 38.76 -5.77 -8.86
C GLY A 377 37.51 -4.90 -8.98
N HIS A 378 36.39 -5.32 -8.39
CA HIS A 378 35.17 -4.50 -8.24
C HIS A 378 35.06 -3.99 -6.80
N ASP A 379 36.04 -3.17 -6.41
CA ASP A 379 36.12 -2.57 -5.08
C ASP A 379 34.93 -1.63 -4.82
N GLY A 380 34.69 -1.31 -3.55
CA GLY A 380 33.61 -0.40 -3.16
C GLY A 380 32.21 -0.99 -3.29
N SER A 381 32.10 -2.31 -3.50
CA SER A 381 30.82 -3.01 -3.60
C SER A 381 30.04 -2.92 -2.28
N LEU A 382 28.74 -2.66 -2.39
CA LEU A 382 27.83 -2.53 -1.25
C LEU A 382 26.76 -3.61 -1.30
N GLY A 383 26.35 -4.12 -0.15
CA GLY A 383 25.17 -4.98 -0.10
C GLY A 383 24.49 -4.98 1.24
N THR A 384 23.21 -5.38 1.27
CA THR A 384 22.52 -5.68 2.53
C THR A 384 22.36 -7.19 2.74
N ILE A 385 22.29 -7.62 3.98
CA ILE A 385 22.01 -9.01 4.37
C ILE A 385 21.08 -9.03 5.59
N HIS A 386 20.25 -10.06 5.70
CA HIS A 386 19.48 -10.31 6.92
C HIS A 386 20.29 -11.20 7.87
N ALA A 387 20.67 -10.69 9.05
CA ALA A 387 21.32 -11.47 10.10
C ALA A 387 20.91 -11.00 11.50
#